data_AF-A0A7V3QZU6-F1
#
_entry.id   AF-A0A7V3QZU6-F1
#
_cell.length_a   1.000
_cell.length_b   1.000
_cell.length_c   1.000
_cell.angle_alpha   90.00
_cell.angle_beta   90.00
_cell.angle_gamma   90.00
#
_symmetry.space_group_name_H-M   'P 1'
#
loop_
_entity.id
_entity.type
_entity.pdbx_description
1 polymer ?
#
loop_
_entity_poly.entity_id
_entity_poly.type
_entity_poly.pdbx_seq_one_letter_code
_entity_poly.pdbx_strand_id
1 'polypeptide(L)'
;RAGGGTAPLDPLPSPALALKPSWGKAHDLEAYLRAGGEPPVVGVLAEGTLLLHLRTLLPGDIPALLDRLARFQGSDGEGGSASQTPTPAPHPSPA
;
A
#
# COMPACT_ATOMS: atom_id res chain seq x y z
N ARG A 1 -10.71 5.24 -7.56
CA ARG A 1 -12.00 5.36 -6.83
C ARG A 1 -11.86 6.55 -5.89
N ALA A 2 -12.79 7.50 -5.91
CA ALA A 2 -12.78 8.66 -5.01
C ALA A 2 -14.11 8.71 -4.26
N GLY A 3 -14.07 8.66 -2.93
CA GLY A 3 -15.25 8.67 -2.05
C GLY A 3 -15.50 7.31 -1.40
N GLY A 4 -15.07 7.15 -0.14
CA GLY A 4 -15.21 5.91 0.63
C GLY A 4 -16.62 5.58 1.11
N GLY A 5 -17.69 6.17 0.56
CA GLY A 5 -19.05 5.84 1.03
C GLY A 5 -20.24 6.48 0.33
N THR A 6 -20.10 7.54 -0.48
CA THR A 6 -21.26 8.32 -0.95
C THR A 6 -21.40 8.46 -2.48
N ALA A 7 -20.40 8.07 -3.26
CA ALA A 7 -20.46 8.08 -4.72
C ALA A 7 -19.68 6.90 -5.34
N PRO A 8 -20.20 5.67 -5.24
CA PRO A 8 -19.55 4.49 -5.82
C PRO A 8 -19.75 4.35 -7.34
N LEU A 9 -20.54 5.25 -7.95
CA LEU A 9 -21.17 5.01 -9.25
C LEU A 9 -20.27 5.30 -10.46
N ASP A 10 -19.17 6.05 -10.32
CA ASP A 10 -18.19 6.19 -11.41
C ASP A 10 -16.74 6.38 -10.92
N PRO A 11 -15.78 5.60 -11.45
CA PRO A 11 -14.37 5.79 -11.16
C PRO A 11 -13.87 7.08 -11.83
N LEU A 12 -13.70 8.14 -11.04
CA LEU A 12 -13.08 9.36 -11.55
C LEU A 12 -11.60 9.10 -11.91
N PRO A 13 -11.17 9.34 -13.16
CA PRO A 13 -9.76 9.25 -13.51
C PRO A 13 -9.00 10.31 -12.73
N SER A 14 -7.91 9.89 -12.09
CA SER A 14 -7.02 10.76 -11.34
C SER A 14 -5.59 10.34 -11.60
N PRO A 15 -4.67 11.27 -11.88
CA PRO A 15 -3.27 10.94 -11.89
C PRO A 15 -2.86 10.45 -10.50
N ALA A 16 -2.03 9.41 -10.49
CA ALA A 16 -1.44 8.85 -9.28
C ALA A 16 0.06 8.67 -9.51
N LEU A 17 0.84 8.98 -8.50
CA LEU A 17 2.27 8.66 -8.47
C LEU A 17 2.42 7.21 -8.01
N ALA A 18 3.02 6.38 -8.87
CA ALA A 18 3.35 5.00 -8.56
C ALA A 18 4.77 4.94 -7.96
N LEU A 19 4.86 4.49 -6.71
CA LEU A 19 6.11 4.36 -5.97
C LEU A 19 6.41 2.88 -5.77
N LYS A 20 7.55 2.46 -6.34
CA LYS A 20 8.14 1.15 -6.12
C LYS A 20 9.53 1.35 -5.52
N PRO A 21 9.75 1.04 -4.23
CA PRO A 21 11.05 1.21 -3.63
C PRO A 21 12.06 0.23 -4.26
N SER A 22 13.30 0.67 -4.43
CA SER A 22 14.39 -0.16 -4.96
C SER A 22 14.86 -1.23 -3.97
N TRP A 23 14.56 -1.04 -2.69
CA TRP A 23 14.91 -1.93 -1.58
C TRP A 23 13.74 -1.95 -0.56
N GLY A 24 13.46 -3.12 0.02
CA GLY A 24 12.28 -3.33 0.87
C GLY A 24 10.95 -3.48 0.12
N LYS A 25 9.84 -3.65 0.86
CA LYS A 25 8.49 -3.82 0.28
C LYS A 25 7.73 -2.50 0.21
N ALA A 26 6.85 -2.35 -0.78
CA ALA A 26 5.95 -1.20 -0.85
C ALA A 26 5.02 -1.08 0.38
N HIS A 27 4.71 -2.21 1.04
CA HIS A 27 3.97 -2.22 2.29
C HIS A 27 4.73 -1.52 3.42
N ASP A 28 6.05 -1.74 3.52
CA ASP A 28 6.89 -1.11 4.55
C ASP A 28 6.99 0.40 4.29
N LEU A 29 7.05 0.80 3.02
CA LEU A 29 7.01 2.20 2.62
C LEU A 29 5.67 2.86 3.01
N GLU A 30 4.54 2.19 2.78
CA GLU A 30 3.22 2.69 3.17
C GLU A 30 3.11 2.84 4.70
N ALA A 31 3.54 1.83 5.46
CA ALA A 31 3.55 1.87 6.91
C ALA A 31 4.44 3.01 7.45
N TYR A 32 5.63 3.18 6.87
CA TYR A 32 6.55 4.27 7.21
C TYR A 32 5.94 5.66 6.91
N LEU A 33 5.29 5.82 5.77
CA LEU A 33 4.63 7.07 5.38
C LEU A 33 3.38 7.38 6.22
N ARG A 34 2.68 6.35 6.70
CA ARG A 34 1.54 6.50 7.62
C ARG A 34 1.97 6.87 9.04
N ALA A 35 3.00 6.23 9.57
CA ALA A 35 3.40 6.37 10.99
C ALA A 35 4.47 7.44 11.25
N GLY A 36 5.34 7.71 10.28
CA GLY A 36 6.61 8.40 10.50
C GLY A 36 6.60 9.93 10.36
N GLY A 37 5.46 10.63 10.29
CA GLY A 37 5.48 12.08 10.11
C GLY A 37 4.13 12.78 10.10
N GLU A 38 4.20 14.10 10.20
CA GLU A 38 3.07 15.03 10.20
C GLU A 38 3.18 15.93 8.93
N PRO A 39 2.18 15.92 8.03
CA PRO A 39 0.97 15.10 8.08
C PRO A 39 1.23 13.61 7.75
N PRO A 40 0.39 12.69 8.27
CA PRO A 40 0.43 11.29 7.88
C PRO A 40 0.05 11.15 6.39
N VAL A 41 0.80 10.35 5.65
CA VAL A 41 0.58 10.15 4.22
C VAL A 41 -0.04 8.77 4.01
N VAL A 42 -1.24 8.73 3.42
CA VAL A 42 -1.97 7.49 3.13
C VAL A 42 -2.08 7.29 1.62
N GLY A 43 -1.67 6.11 1.16
CA GLY A 43 -1.77 5.70 -0.24
C GLY A 43 -2.51 4.38 -0.40
N VAL A 44 -2.69 3.97 -1.66
CA VAL A 44 -3.31 2.68 -2.01
C VAL A 44 -2.21 1.71 -2.42
N LEU A 45 -2.13 0.56 -1.77
CA LEU A 45 -1.27 -0.54 -2.21
C LEU A 45 -1.98 -1.34 -3.30
N ALA A 46 -1.34 -1.47 -4.45
CA ALA A 46 -1.81 -2.30 -5.57
C ALA A 46 -0.61 -3.00 -6.21
N GLU A 47 -0.65 -4.33 -6.33
CA GLU A 47 0.37 -5.13 -7.05
C GLU A 47 1.81 -4.84 -6.60
N GLY A 48 2.04 -4.71 -5.29
CA GLY A 48 3.37 -4.41 -4.74
C GLY A 48 3.88 -3.00 -5.03
N THR A 49 2.98 -2.09 -5.42
CA THR A 49 3.26 -0.68 -5.69
C THR A 49 2.41 0.20 -4.78
N LEU A 50 2.99 1.29 -4.28
CA LEU A 50 2.24 2.30 -3.53
C LEU A 50 1.76 3.40 -4.48
N LEU A 51 0.46 3.63 -4.53
CA LEU A 51 -0.18 4.66 -5.34
C LEU A 51 -0.56 5.86 -4.47
N LEU A 52 -0.01 7.03 -4.79
CA LEU A 52 -0.39 8.30 -4.18
C LEU A 52 -1.22 9.13 -5.15
N HIS A 53 -2.47 9.41 -4.79
CA HIS A 53 -3.34 10.23 -5.62
C HIS A 53 -2.95 11.72 -5.49
N LEU A 54 -2.49 12.32 -6.59
CA LEU A 54 -2.04 13.71 -6.57
C LEU A 54 -3.18 14.70 -6.26
N ARG A 55 -4.43 14.32 -6.54
CA ARG A 55 -5.62 15.13 -6.24
C ARG A 55 -5.85 15.41 -4.75
N THR A 56 -5.15 14.71 -3.85
CA THR A 56 -5.24 14.89 -2.40
C THR A 56 -3.95 15.46 -1.79
N LEU A 57 -2.94 15.79 -2.59
CA LEU A 57 -1.71 16.42 -2.13
C LEU A 57 -1.79 17.92 -2.37
N LEU A 58 -1.52 18.72 -1.34
CA LEU A 58 -1.39 20.16 -1.49
C LEU A 58 0.06 20.51 -1.90
N PRO A 59 0.29 21.61 -2.63
CA PRO A 59 1.65 22.04 -2.98
C PRO A 59 2.58 22.19 -1.77
N GLY A 60 2.04 22.56 -0.60
CA GLY A 60 2.78 22.68 0.66
C GLY A 60 3.23 21.35 1.27
N ASP A 61 2.59 20.23 0.91
CA ASP A 61 2.91 18.90 1.45
C ASP A 61 4.07 18.23 0.69
N ILE A 62 4.34 18.70 -0.54
CA ILE A 62 5.32 18.07 -1.45
C ILE A 62 6.74 18.05 -0.85
N PRO A 63 7.28 19.14 -0.28
CA PRO A 63 8.63 19.12 0.29
C PRO A 63 8.77 18.11 1.44
N ALA A 64 7.77 18.03 2.33
CA ALA A 64 7.77 17.07 3.44
C ALA A 64 7.67 15.63 2.94
N LEU A 65 6.85 15.37 1.91
CA LEU A 65 6.76 14.06 1.29
C LEU A 65 8.10 13.64 0.66
N LEU A 66 8.75 14.52 -0.10
CA LEU A 66 10.02 14.22 -0.76
C LEU A 66 11.13 13.92 0.26
N ASP A 67 11.22 14.70 1.33
CA ASP A 67 12.21 14.49 2.40
C ASP A 67 12.01 13.11 3.09
N ARG A 68 10.76 12.71 3.30
CA ARG A 68 10.44 11.39 3.87
C ARG A 68 10.76 10.25 2.90
N LEU A 69 10.44 10.41 1.62
CA LEU A 69 10.78 9.40 0.59
C LEU A 69 12.30 9.22 0.47
N ALA A 70 13.08 10.31 0.58
CA ALA A 70 14.54 10.26 0.53
C ALA A 70 15.17 9.58 1.76
N ARG A 71 14.48 9.56 2.91
CA ARG A 71 14.96 8.98 4.17
C ARG A 71 14.48 7.56 4.45
N PHE A 72 13.51 7.05 3.69
CA PHE A 72 13.12 5.66 3.79
C PHE A 72 14.37 4.79 3.58
N GLN A 73 14.55 3.72 4.35
CA GLN A 73 15.69 2.80 4.15
C GLN A 73 15.26 1.35 3.91
N GLY A 74 13.95 1.07 3.92
CA GLY A 74 13.41 -0.28 3.76
C GLY A 74 13.89 -1.25 4.84
N SER A 75 13.20 -2.38 4.93
CA SER A 75 13.73 -3.56 5.59
C SER A 75 13.77 -4.65 4.54
N ASP A 76 14.92 -5.32 4.37
CA ASP A 76 15.05 -6.53 3.58
C ASP A 76 14.31 -7.67 4.29
N GLY A 77 12.98 -7.62 4.29
CA GLY A 77 12.14 -8.68 4.83
C GLY A 77 11.67 -9.57 3.70
N GLU A 78 12.14 -10.81 3.64
CA GLU A 78 11.61 -11.86 2.76
C GLU A 78 10.07 -11.92 2.84
N GLY A 79 9.42 -11.99 1.67
CA GLY A 79 7.99 -12.24 1.57
C GLY A 79 7.70 -13.70 1.85
N GLY A 80 7.27 -14.02 3.06
CA GLY A 80 6.63 -15.30 3.37
C GLY A 80 5.29 -15.40 2.63
N SER A 81 5.32 -15.82 1.37
CA SER A 81 4.16 -16.42 0.71
C SER A 81 3.98 -17.82 1.32
N ALA A 82 3.29 -17.90 2.46
CA ALA A 82 2.74 -19.15 2.93
C ALA A 82 1.39 -19.33 2.23
N SER A 83 1.40 -19.91 1.05
CA SER A 83 0.25 -20.62 0.50
C SER A 83 -0.16 -21.70 1.50
N GLN A 84 -1.12 -21.40 2.37
CA GLN A 84 -1.86 -22.43 3.09
C GLN A 84 -2.65 -23.23 2.06
N THR A 85 -2.11 -24.37 1.67
CA THR A 85 -2.90 -25.46 1.10
C THR A 85 -3.68 -26.07 2.26
N PRO A 86 -5.03 -26.00 2.30
CA PRO A 86 -5.76 -26.84 3.24
C PRO A 86 -5.60 -28.30 2.80
N THR A 87 -4.89 -29.08 3.60
CA THR A 87 -4.85 -30.54 3.52
C THR A 87 -6.29 -31.09 3.50
N PRO A 88 -6.67 -31.95 2.53
CA PRO A 88 -7.99 -32.55 2.50
C PRO A 88 -8.16 -33.59 3.62
N ALA A 89 -9.37 -33.62 4.18
CA ALA A 89 -9.80 -34.46 5.28
C ALA A 89 -9.65 -35.98 5.00
N PRO A 90 -9.35 -36.82 6.01
CA PRO A 90 -9.63 -38.25 5.91
C PRO A 90 -11.08 -38.53 6.35
N HIS A 91 -11.90 -38.97 5.41
CA HIS A 91 -13.20 -39.60 5.67
C HIS A 91 -13.00 -40.94 6.42
N PRO A 92 -13.73 -41.23 7.50
CA PRO A 92 -13.96 -42.61 7.93
C PRO A 92 -15.21 -43.19 7.26
N SER A 93 -15.02 -44.34 6.60
CA SER A 93 -16.03 -45.19 5.96
C SER A 93 -17.01 -45.79 6.99
N PRO A 94 -18.25 -46.15 6.61
CA PRO A 94 -19.31 -46.59 7.53
C PRO A 94 -19.22 -48.08 7.90
N ALA A 95 -19.79 -48.41 9.06
CA ALA A 95 -20.20 -49.76 9.46
C ALA A 95 -21.68 -49.74 9.85
#